data_AF-A0A7T0BVS1-F1
#
_entry.id   AF-A0A7T0BVS1-F1
#
_cell.length_a   1.000
_cell.length_b   1.000
_cell.length_c   1.000
_cell.angle_alpha   90.00
_cell.angle_beta   90.00
_cell.angle_gamma   90.00
#
_symmetry.space_group_name_H-M   'P 1'
#
loop_
_entity.id
_entity.type
_entity.pdbx_description
1 polymer ?
#
loop_
_entity_poly.entity_id
_entity_poly.type
_entity_poly.pdbx_seq_one_letter_code
_entity_poly.pdbx_strand_id
1 'polypeptide(L)'
;MDKPEPTSTKLLFVMNTARFPSQIETQGAITSISRFNDYSRQTAERLGLEFLDLTEVFQESWNREGQRHKWTIDSHWNHKGHQVVAEELTLRGNNLLNPWRLEKPGIETFSAGYDPV
;
A
#
# COMPACT_ATOMS: atom_id res chain seq x y z
N MET A 1 -12.39 -0.68 -33.93
CA MET A 1 -11.46 -1.19 -32.90
C MET A 1 -12.31 -1.49 -31.70
N ASP A 2 -12.48 -2.77 -31.39
CA ASP A 2 -13.23 -3.19 -30.21
C ASP A 2 -12.45 -2.82 -28.96
N LYS A 3 -13.16 -2.31 -27.95
CA LYS A 3 -12.61 -2.03 -26.62
C LYS A 3 -12.13 -3.35 -26.03
N PRO A 4 -10.91 -3.45 -25.46
CA PRO A 4 -10.50 -4.68 -24.80
C PRO A 4 -11.49 -5.01 -23.67
N GLU A 5 -12.02 -6.23 -23.69
CA GLU A 5 -12.80 -6.80 -22.59
C GLU A 5 -12.00 -6.69 -21.29
N PRO A 6 -12.60 -6.29 -20.15
CA PRO A 6 -11.89 -6.19 -18.89
C PRO A 6 -11.30 -7.56 -18.53
N THR A 7 -9.98 -7.67 -18.49
CA THR A 7 -9.33 -8.91 -18.06
C THR A 7 -9.71 -9.19 -16.60
N SER A 8 -10.02 -10.45 -16.29
CA SER A 8 -10.32 -10.90 -14.92
C SER A 8 -9.15 -10.71 -13.94
N THR A 9 -7.95 -10.44 -14.44
CA THR A 9 -6.75 -10.18 -13.65
C THR A 9 -6.80 -8.80 -13.00
N LYS A 10 -6.68 -8.79 -11.67
CA LYS A 10 -6.50 -7.58 -10.88
C LYS A 10 -5.00 -7.31 -10.71
N LEU A 11 -4.59 -6.06 -10.94
CA LEU A 11 -3.20 -5.63 -10.82
C LEU A 11 -3.14 -4.40 -9.89
N LEU A 12 -2.26 -4.48 -8.89
CA LEU A 12 -1.87 -3.36 -8.04
C LEU A 12 -0.40 -3.04 -8.32
N PHE A 13 -0.13 -1.83 -8.80
CA PHE A 13 1.22 -1.35 -9.02
C PHE A 13 1.75 -0.65 -7.78
N VAL A 14 2.87 -1.13 -7.24
CA VAL A 14 3.41 -0.67 -5.95
C VAL A 14 4.75 -0.01 -6.18
N MET A 15 4.88 1.24 -5.75
CA MET A 15 6.08 2.05 -5.90
C MET A 15 6.76 2.28 -4.56
N ASN A 16 8.08 2.09 -4.53
CA ASN A 16 8.91 2.38 -3.38
C ASN A 16 9.06 3.90 -3.19
N THR A 17 9.52 4.30 -2.02
CA THR A 17 9.79 5.71 -1.67
C THR A 17 11.29 6.01 -1.60
N ALA A 18 11.66 7.25 -1.30
CA ALA A 18 13.03 7.66 -1.05
C ALA A 18 13.64 6.97 0.19
N ARG A 19 14.98 7.02 0.33
CA ARG A 19 15.71 6.25 1.36
C ARG A 19 15.73 6.92 2.73
N PHE A 20 15.68 8.25 2.78
CA PHE A 20 16.04 8.98 3.99
C PHE A 20 14.80 9.52 4.72
N PRO A 21 14.69 9.30 6.05
CA PRO A 21 13.71 9.96 6.88
C PRO A 21 13.75 11.48 6.67
N SER A 22 14.93 12.09 6.57
CA SER A 22 15.06 13.53 6.30
C SER A 22 14.47 13.99 4.96
N GLN A 23 14.41 13.12 3.94
CA GLN A 23 13.76 13.42 2.65
C GLN A 23 12.25 13.22 2.69
N ILE A 24 11.80 12.33 3.58
CA ILE A 24 10.40 12.13 3.94
C ILE A 24 9.93 13.30 4.85
N GLU A 25 10.77 13.76 5.79
CA GLU A 25 10.58 14.85 6.76
C GLU A 25 10.58 16.24 6.12
N THR A 26 11.33 16.45 5.03
CA THR A 26 11.18 17.65 4.20
C THR A 26 9.98 17.47 3.27
N GLN A 27 8.79 17.81 3.75
CA GLN A 27 7.51 17.90 3.03
C GLN A 27 7.58 18.84 1.79
N GLY A 28 8.40 18.52 0.80
CA GLY A 28 8.63 19.38 -0.37
C GLY A 28 9.94 19.15 -1.12
N ALA A 29 10.86 18.31 -0.64
CA ALA A 29 12.02 17.93 -1.44
C ALA A 29 11.59 16.94 -2.53
N ILE A 30 11.22 17.46 -3.71
CA ILE A 30 10.97 16.66 -4.90
C ILE A 30 12.24 15.88 -5.22
N THR A 31 12.25 14.59 -4.92
CA THR A 31 13.32 13.68 -5.31
C THR A 31 13.07 13.19 -6.74
N SER A 32 14.10 12.68 -7.41
CA SER A 32 13.90 11.97 -8.69
C SER A 32 12.92 10.80 -8.53
N ILE A 33 12.87 10.18 -7.34
CA ILE A 33 11.94 9.11 -6.99
C ILE A 33 10.50 9.64 -6.93
N SER A 34 10.25 10.79 -6.29
CA SER A 34 8.88 11.32 -6.21
C SER A 34 8.33 11.69 -7.59
N ARG A 35 9.14 12.30 -8.47
CA ARG A 35 8.74 12.55 -9.87
C ARG A 35 8.43 11.24 -10.62
N PHE A 36 9.24 10.22 -10.41
CA PHE A 36 9.02 8.92 -11.05
C PHE A 36 7.73 8.26 -10.55
N ASN A 37 7.44 8.36 -9.25
CA ASN A 37 6.17 7.90 -8.68
C ASN A 37 4.99 8.67 -9.27
N ASP A 38 5.09 10.00 -9.44
CA ASP A 38 4.04 10.82 -10.06
C ASP A 38 3.76 10.41 -11.51
N TYR A 39 4.79 10.21 -12.33
CA TYR A 39 4.63 9.73 -13.70
C TYR A 39 4.02 8.33 -13.75
N SER A 40 4.43 7.46 -12.83
CA SER A 40 3.90 6.10 -12.73
C SER A 40 2.44 6.10 -12.31
N ARG A 41 2.06 6.96 -11.36
CA ARG A 41 0.67 7.18 -10.92
C ARG A 41 -0.21 7.65 -12.07
N GLN A 42 0.19 8.72 -12.76
CA GLN A 42 -0.55 9.24 -13.91
C GLN A 42 -0.71 8.18 -15.01
N THR A 43 0.29 7.32 -15.20
CA THR A 43 0.22 6.23 -16.18
C THR A 43 -0.74 5.13 -15.72
N ALA A 44 -0.67 4.72 -14.45
CA ALA A 44 -1.61 3.76 -13.86
C ALA A 44 -3.07 4.26 -13.96
N GLU A 45 -3.32 5.52 -13.61
CA GLU A 45 -4.63 6.16 -13.71
C GLU A 45 -5.18 6.14 -15.13
N ARG A 46 -4.37 6.50 -16.13
CA ARG A 46 -4.77 6.45 -17.56
C ARG A 46 -5.10 5.04 -18.03
N LEU A 47 -4.49 4.03 -17.44
CA LEU A 47 -4.71 2.62 -17.74
C LEU A 47 -5.82 1.98 -16.87
N GLY A 48 -6.40 2.72 -15.93
CA GLY A 48 -7.39 2.18 -14.99
C GLY A 48 -6.81 1.14 -14.03
N LEU A 49 -5.53 1.25 -13.70
CA LEU A 49 -4.83 0.35 -12.78
C LEU A 49 -4.76 0.93 -11.38
N GLU A 50 -4.86 0.06 -10.38
CA GLU A 50 -4.64 0.45 -8.98
C GLU A 50 -3.16 0.78 -8.75
N PHE A 51 -2.91 1.83 -7.98
CA PHE A 51 -1.56 2.34 -7.70
C PHE A 51 -1.37 2.59 -6.20
N LEU A 52 -0.23 2.17 -5.67
CA LEU A 52 0.19 2.43 -4.29
C LEU A 52 1.57 3.08 -4.27
N ASP A 53 1.65 4.30 -3.73
CA ASP A 53 2.91 4.94 -3.36
C ASP A 53 3.23 4.66 -1.89
N LEU A 54 4.33 3.96 -1.62
CA LEU A 54 4.74 3.63 -0.25
C LEU A 54 5.27 4.83 0.54
N THR A 55 5.37 6.03 -0.05
CA THR A 55 5.83 7.24 0.65
C THR A 55 4.93 7.59 1.83
N GLU A 56 3.62 7.66 1.60
CA GLU A 56 2.64 7.98 2.65
C GLU A 56 2.62 6.88 3.72
N VAL A 57 2.64 5.62 3.30
CA VAL A 57 2.64 4.44 4.19
C VAL A 57 3.84 4.45 5.14
N PHE A 58 5.05 4.70 4.62
CA PHE A 58 6.25 4.78 5.45
C PHE A 58 6.29 6.05 6.29
N GLN A 59 5.80 7.18 5.78
CA GLN A 59 5.67 8.42 6.56
C GLN A 59 4.76 8.22 7.78
N GLU A 60 3.60 7.59 7.60
CA GLU A 60 2.66 7.30 8.68
C GLU A 60 3.26 6.34 9.71
N SER A 61 3.89 5.25 9.24
CA SER A 61 4.54 4.31 10.14
C SER A 61 5.70 4.95 10.91
N TRP A 62 6.48 5.82 10.25
CA TRP A 62 7.54 6.60 10.90
C TRP A 62 6.97 7.52 11.97
N ASN A 63 5.93 8.30 11.65
CA ASN A 63 5.32 9.23 12.59
C ASN A 63 4.75 8.53 13.83
N ARG A 64 4.26 7.30 13.67
CA ARG A 64 3.72 6.49 14.75
C ARG A 64 4.79 5.84 15.63
N GLU A 65 5.89 5.37 15.04
CA GLU A 65 6.80 4.43 15.71
C GLU A 65 8.27 4.89 15.78
N GLY A 66 8.68 5.87 14.97
CA GLY A 66 10.05 6.37 14.91
C GLY A 66 11.07 5.33 14.39
N GLN A 67 10.63 4.26 13.75
CA GLN A 67 11.49 3.18 13.27
C GLN A 67 11.76 3.28 11.77
N ARG A 68 13.02 3.08 11.37
CA ARG A 68 13.43 3.10 9.95
C ARG A 68 12.93 1.85 9.24
N HIS A 69 12.51 2.00 7.99
CA HIS A 69 12.01 0.90 7.14
C HIS A 69 13.06 0.34 6.16
N LYS A 70 14.24 0.96 6.07
CA LYS A 70 15.31 0.56 5.15
C LYS A 70 16.63 0.40 5.88
N TRP A 71 17.50 -0.45 5.34
CA TRP A 71 18.86 -0.59 5.86
C TRP A 71 19.67 0.70 5.69
N THR A 72 20.66 0.89 6.56
CA THR A 72 21.52 2.07 6.53
C THR A 72 22.46 2.10 5.34
N ILE A 73 22.72 0.96 4.70
CA ILE A 73 23.75 0.81 3.65
C ILE A 73 23.18 0.86 2.23
N ASP A 74 21.89 0.58 2.05
CA ASP A 74 21.24 0.54 0.74
C ASP A 74 19.78 1.03 0.80
N SER A 75 19.04 0.81 -0.30
CA SER A 75 17.61 1.19 -0.42
C SER A 75 16.65 0.02 -0.18
N HIS A 76 17.15 -1.15 0.24
CA HIS A 76 16.32 -2.32 0.50
C HIS A 76 15.57 -2.14 1.82
N TRP A 77 14.36 -2.70 1.85
CA TRP A 77 13.57 -2.73 3.07
C TRP A 77 14.26 -3.62 4.11
N ASN A 78 14.26 -3.14 5.35
CA ASN A 78 14.63 -3.98 6.47
C ASN A 78 13.40 -4.78 6.94
N HIS A 79 13.53 -5.52 8.03
CA HIS A 79 12.43 -6.32 8.58
C HIS A 79 11.16 -5.49 8.82
N LYS A 80 11.31 -4.30 9.41
CA LYS A 80 10.18 -3.40 9.68
C LYS A 80 9.55 -2.87 8.40
N GLY A 81 10.34 -2.52 7.40
CA GLY A 81 9.83 -2.11 6.09
C GLY A 81 9.02 -3.22 5.41
N HIS A 82 9.52 -4.45 5.41
CA HIS A 82 8.77 -5.59 4.89
C HIS A 82 7.47 -5.83 5.64
N GLN A 83 7.47 -5.71 6.96
CA GLN A 83 6.26 -5.84 7.78
C GLN A 83 5.21 -4.80 7.38
N VAL A 84 5.58 -3.51 7.34
CA VAL A 84 4.66 -2.42 7.02
C VAL A 84 4.08 -2.57 5.60
N VAL A 85 4.92 -2.93 4.63
CA VAL A 85 4.45 -3.18 3.26
C VAL A 85 3.51 -4.39 3.21
N ALA A 86 3.80 -5.46 3.94
CA ALA A 86 2.95 -6.65 3.97
C ALA A 86 1.56 -6.35 4.55
N GLU A 87 1.50 -5.56 5.63
CA GLU A 87 0.24 -5.11 6.24
C GLU A 87 -0.59 -4.30 5.22
N GLU A 88 0.02 -3.32 4.56
CA GLU A 88 -0.65 -2.48 3.56
C GLU A 88 -1.12 -3.26 2.34
N LEU A 89 -0.28 -4.17 1.80
CA LEU A 89 -0.64 -5.00 0.67
C LEU A 89 -1.74 -6.00 1.00
N THR A 90 -1.78 -6.50 2.24
CA THR A 90 -2.87 -7.37 2.70
C THR A 90 -4.19 -6.60 2.70
N LEU A 91 -4.18 -5.36 3.23
CA LEU A 91 -5.37 -4.50 3.24
C LEU A 91 -5.85 -4.20 1.82
N ARG A 92 -4.97 -3.69 0.95
CA ARG A 92 -5.33 -3.33 -0.43
C ARG A 92 -5.70 -4.53 -1.28
N GLY A 93 -4.96 -5.63 -1.14
CA GLY A 93 -5.24 -6.88 -1.84
C GLY A 93 -6.61 -7.42 -1.46
N ASN A 94 -6.99 -7.39 -0.18
CA ASN A 94 -8.32 -7.79 0.24
C ASN A 94 -9.42 -6.92 -0.37
N ASN A 95 -9.22 -5.61 -0.46
CA ASN A 95 -10.20 -4.69 -1.07
C ASN A 95 -10.31 -4.91 -2.58
N LEU A 96 -9.17 -5.14 -3.24
CA LEU A 96 -9.11 -5.35 -4.69
C LEU A 96 -9.74 -6.69 -5.11
N LEU A 97 -9.54 -7.74 -4.29
CA LEU A 97 -10.06 -9.08 -4.57
C LEU A 97 -11.47 -9.30 -4.03
N ASN A 98 -11.87 -8.59 -2.97
CA ASN A 98 -13.16 -8.75 -2.30
C ASN A 98 -13.85 -7.39 -2.03
N PRO A 99 -14.17 -6.59 -3.07
CA PRO A 99 -14.71 -5.24 -2.88
C PRO A 99 -16.02 -5.21 -2.06
N TRP A 100 -16.82 -6.28 -2.15
CA TRP A 100 -18.11 -6.42 -1.45
C TRP A 100 -18.00 -6.69 0.06
N ARG A 101 -16.81 -7.04 0.58
CA ARG A 101 -16.63 -7.35 2.01
C ARG A 101 -16.67 -6.12 2.92
N LEU A 102 -16.41 -4.92 2.37
CA LEU A 102 -16.49 -3.67 3.12
C LEU A 102 -17.90 -3.05 3.11
N GLU A 103 -18.83 -3.57 2.31
CA GLU A 103 -20.20 -3.04 2.16
C GLU A 103 -21.22 -3.66 3.13
N LYS A 104 -20.81 -4.55 4.05
CA LYS A 104 -21.73 -5.06 5.09
C LYS A 104 -21.55 -4.28 6.41
N PRO A 105 -22.35 -3.23 6.69
CA PRO A 105 -22.58 -2.82 8.06
C PRO A 105 -23.47 -3.89 8.70
N GLY A 106 -22.83 -4.83 9.39
CA GLY A 106 -23.52 -5.96 10.01
C GLY A 106 -22.51 -6.88 10.66
N ILE A 107 -21.93 -6.42 11.78
CA ILE A 107 -21.28 -7.32 12.74
C ILE A 107 -22.39 -8.21 13.30
N GLU A 108 -22.59 -9.39 12.72
CA GLU A 108 -23.10 -10.50 13.52
C GLU A 108 -21.90 -11.06 14.28
N THR A 109 -21.77 -10.64 15.54
CA THR A 109 -20.94 -11.35 16.50
C THR A 109 -21.46 -12.78 16.60
N PHE A 110 -20.77 -13.72 15.98
CA PHE A 110 -20.97 -15.14 16.27
C PHE A 110 -20.46 -15.35 17.71
N SER A 111 -21.35 -15.30 18.70
CA SER A 111 -21.06 -15.94 19.98
C SER A 111 -21.12 -17.44 19.72
N ALA A 112 -19.96 -18.08 19.67
CA ALA A 112 -19.90 -19.52 19.81
C ALA A 112 -20.41 -19.84 21.23
N GLY A 113 -21.69 -20.21 21.34
CA GLY A 113 -22.23 -20.80 22.55
C GLY A 113 -21.45 -22.08 22.85
N TYR A 114 -20.55 -21.98 23.83
CA TYR A 114 -19.94 -23.13 24.46
C TYR A 114 -21.01 -23.73 25.39
N ASP A 115 -21.58 -24.86 24.99
CA ASP A 115 -22.50 -25.65 25.80
C ASP A 115 -21.70 -26.83 26.38
N PRO A 116 -21.31 -26.80 27.67
CA PRO A 116 -20.61 -27.92 28.27
C PRO A 116 -21.58 -29.06 28.55
N VAL A 117 -21.38 -30.19 27.88
CA VAL A 117 -21.90 -31.49 28.31
C VAL A 117 -20.97 -32.08 29.38
#